data_AF-A0A920S2G5-F1
#
_entry.id   AF-A0A920S2G5-F1
#
_cell.length_a   1.000
_cell.length_b   1.000
_cell.length_c   1.000
_cell.angle_alpha   90.00
_cell.angle_beta   90.00
_cell.angle_gamma   90.00
#
_symmetry.space_group_name_H-M   'P 1'
#
loop_
_entity.id
_entity.type
_entity.pdbx_description
1 polymer ?
#
loop_
_entity_poly.entity_id
_entity_poly.type
_entity_poly.pdbx_seq_one_letter_code
_entity_poly.pdbx_strand_id
1 'polypeptide(L)'
;MSKDSDLIEINPLILDEKNHLIALDSKMSIDSNALFRQEDLSLMKDPNQEDKLEVKASENDLSYVSLDGEIACMVNGAGLAMATMDVIKLHGGEPANFLGWGGLHQIELNLPLILLWKTRKSKGSWSISSVGL
;
A
#
# COMPACT_ATOMS: atom_id res chain seq x y z
N MET A 1 -15.12 -17.07 -15.14
CA MET A 1 -14.08 -16.31 -14.42
C MET A 1 -14.52 -14.85 -14.32
N SER A 2 -15.52 -14.55 -13.48
CA SER A 2 -16.36 -13.34 -13.61
C SER A 2 -15.94 -12.14 -12.75
N LYS A 3 -15.02 -12.30 -11.79
CA LYS A 3 -14.73 -11.31 -10.73
C LYS A 3 -13.27 -10.84 -10.63
N ASP A 4 -12.46 -11.00 -11.69
CA ASP A 4 -11.07 -10.48 -11.78
C ASP A 4 -10.24 -10.62 -10.47
N SER A 5 -10.26 -11.83 -9.88
CA SER A 5 -9.54 -12.12 -8.63
C SER A 5 -8.11 -12.58 -8.91
N ASP A 6 -7.13 -12.03 -8.18
CA ASP A 6 -5.75 -12.50 -8.19
C ASP A 6 -5.60 -13.81 -7.41
N LEU A 7 -6.27 -13.90 -6.26
CA LEU A 7 -6.20 -15.05 -5.36
C LEU A 7 -7.54 -15.30 -4.70
N ILE A 8 -7.93 -16.57 -4.63
CA ILE A 8 -9.03 -17.04 -3.80
C ILE A 8 -8.49 -18.18 -2.94
N GLU A 9 -8.49 -17.95 -1.63
CA GLU A 9 -8.12 -18.94 -0.62
C GLU A 9 -9.38 -19.36 0.14
N ILE A 10 -9.62 -20.66 0.27
CA ILE A 10 -10.70 -21.22 1.08
C ILE A 10 -10.06 -22.05 2.18
N ASN A 11 -10.19 -21.59 3.43
CA ASN A 11 -9.56 -22.24 4.56
C ASN A 11 -10.29 -21.92 5.87
N PRO A 12 -11.03 -22.88 6.48
CA PRO A 12 -11.06 -24.30 6.12
C PRO A 12 -12.14 -24.63 5.07
N LEU A 13 -11.82 -25.62 4.23
CA LEU A 13 -12.76 -26.31 3.36
C LEU A 13 -13.14 -27.64 4.02
N ILE A 14 -14.39 -27.75 4.48
CA ILE A 14 -14.84 -28.87 5.32
C ILE A 14 -15.82 -29.79 4.58
N LEU A 15 -15.99 -31.00 5.10
CA LEU A 15 -17.07 -31.90 4.72
C LEU A 15 -18.11 -31.93 5.85
N ASP A 16 -19.39 -31.76 5.52
CA ASP A 16 -20.47 -31.99 6.49
C ASP A 16 -20.74 -33.48 6.71
N GLU A 17 -21.63 -33.81 7.66
CA GLU A 17 -22.00 -35.20 7.97
C GLU A 17 -22.65 -35.95 6.80
N LYS A 18 -23.07 -35.23 5.75
CA LYS A 18 -23.66 -35.77 4.52
C LYS A 18 -22.66 -35.80 3.35
N ASN A 19 -21.37 -35.58 3.60
CA ASN A 19 -20.31 -35.47 2.60
C ASN A 19 -20.47 -34.31 1.60
N HIS A 20 -21.14 -33.23 1.99
CA HIS A 20 -21.11 -31.99 1.21
C HIS A 20 -19.87 -31.17 1.53
N LEU A 21 -19.25 -30.64 0.49
CA LEU A 21 -18.12 -29.73 0.59
C LEU A 21 -18.62 -28.32 0.92
N ILE A 22 -18.14 -27.74 2.02
CA ILE A 22 -18.55 -26.42 2.50
C ILE A 22 -17.31 -25.55 2.73
N ALA A 23 -17.30 -24.35 2.14
CA ALA A 23 -16.33 -23.31 2.44
C ALA A 23 -16.76 -22.61 3.73
N LEU A 24 -16.06 -22.84 4.84
CA LEU A 24 -16.40 -22.23 6.13
C LEU A 24 -15.86 -20.80 6.23
N ASP A 25 -14.69 -20.56 5.64
CA ASP A 25 -14.06 -19.25 5.53
C ASP A 25 -13.33 -19.13 4.19
N SER A 26 -13.25 -17.90 3.68
CA SER A 26 -12.55 -17.61 2.43
C SER A 26 -11.96 -16.20 2.44
N LYS A 27 -10.75 -16.08 1.91
CA LYS A 27 -10.11 -14.81 1.63
C LYS A 27 -9.95 -14.65 0.13
N MET A 28 -10.37 -13.51 -0.40
CA MET A 28 -10.26 -13.18 -1.81
C MET A 28 -9.47 -11.89 -1.98
N SER A 29 -8.50 -11.90 -2.89
CA SER A 29 -7.77 -10.72 -3.35
C SER A 29 -8.20 -10.42 -4.78
N ILE A 30 -8.59 -9.17 -5.02
CA ILE A 30 -9.09 -8.67 -6.31
C ILE A 30 -7.99 -7.85 -6.98
N ASP A 31 -7.85 -7.98 -8.30
CA ASP A 31 -6.97 -7.11 -9.09
C ASP A 31 -7.49 -5.67 -9.04
N SER A 32 -6.71 -4.79 -8.41
CA SER A 32 -7.07 -3.38 -8.29
C SER A 32 -7.17 -2.68 -9.65
N ASN A 33 -6.43 -3.13 -10.67
CA ASN A 33 -6.50 -2.58 -12.02
C ASN A 33 -7.79 -2.95 -12.75
N ALA A 34 -8.53 -3.94 -12.25
CA ALA A 34 -9.80 -4.37 -12.80
C ALA A 34 -11.02 -3.74 -12.10
N LEU A 35 -10.82 -3.04 -10.97
CA LEU A 35 -11.93 -2.50 -10.17
C LEU A 35 -12.84 -1.54 -10.95
N PHE A 36 -12.32 -0.83 -11.95
CA PHE A 36 -13.10 0.09 -12.78
C PHE A 36 -14.28 -0.57 -13.51
N ARG A 37 -14.23 -1.90 -13.73
CA ARG A 37 -15.29 -2.70 -14.37
C ARG A 37 -16.00 -3.65 -13.41
N GLN A 38 -15.72 -3.55 -12.11
CA GLN A 38 -16.26 -4.41 -11.05
C GLN A 38 -16.98 -3.56 -9.98
N GLU A 39 -18.04 -2.86 -10.39
CA GLU A 39 -18.77 -1.90 -9.53
C GLU A 39 -19.25 -2.54 -8.21
N ASP A 40 -19.84 -3.73 -8.26
CA ASP A 40 -20.33 -4.46 -7.07
C ASP A 40 -19.22 -4.73 -6.04
N LEU A 41 -17.99 -5.00 -6.50
CA LEU A 41 -16.85 -5.27 -5.62
C LEU A 41 -16.28 -3.97 -5.05
N SER A 42 -16.26 -2.91 -5.84
CA SER A 42 -15.85 -1.58 -5.39
C SER A 42 -16.73 -1.08 -4.23
N LEU A 43 -18.03 -1.36 -4.29
CA LEU A 43 -18.99 -1.02 -3.22
C LEU A 43 -18.78 -1.81 -1.92
N MET A 44 -18.11 -2.97 -1.97
CA MET A 44 -17.79 -3.78 -0.79
C MET A 44 -16.51 -3.33 -0.07
N LYS A 45 -15.80 -2.32 -0.60
CA LYS A 45 -14.56 -1.83 -0.02
C LYS A 45 -14.82 -1.14 1.33
N ASP A 46 -14.24 -1.66 2.42
CA ASP A 46 -14.29 -1.04 3.75
C ASP A 46 -13.01 -0.23 4.03
N PRO A 47 -13.06 1.11 4.01
CA PRO A 47 -11.88 1.96 4.26
C PRO A 47 -11.38 1.89 5.70
N ASN A 48 -12.14 1.32 6.65
CA ASN A 48 -11.68 1.17 8.03
C ASN A 48 -10.70 0.01 8.22
N GLN A 49 -10.59 -0.89 7.24
CA GLN A 49 -9.62 -2.00 7.25
C GLN A 49 -8.27 -1.58 6.65
N GLU A 50 -8.18 -0.41 6.01
CA GLU A 50 -6.97 0.11 5.38
C GLU A 50 -6.32 1.20 6.24
N ASP A 51 -5.01 1.41 6.08
CA ASP A 51 -4.33 2.52 6.75
C ASP A 51 -4.78 3.85 6.14
N LYS A 52 -5.21 4.78 7.00
CA LYS A 52 -5.75 6.08 6.58
C LYS A 52 -4.77 6.93 5.77
N LEU A 53 -3.46 6.76 5.99
CA LEU A 53 -2.42 7.46 5.23
C LEU A 53 -2.25 6.83 3.85
N GLU A 54 -2.31 5.51 3.76
CA GLU A 54 -2.23 4.77 2.50
C GLU A 54 -3.44 5.05 1.61
N VAL A 55 -4.66 5.04 2.19
CA VAL A 55 -5.89 5.44 1.49
C VAL A 55 -5.75 6.85 0.92
N LYS A 56 -5.34 7.81 1.76
CA LYS A 56 -5.19 9.22 1.34
C LYS A 56 -4.12 9.39 0.26
N ALA A 57 -3.04 8.61 0.32
CA ALA A 57 -2.02 8.60 -0.71
C ALA A 57 -2.57 8.05 -2.03
N SER A 58 -3.27 6.91 -1.98
CA SER A 58 -3.87 6.27 -3.15
C SER A 58 -4.91 7.14 -3.85
N GLU A 59 -5.68 7.94 -3.11
CA GLU A 59 -6.63 8.92 -3.68
C GLU A 59 -5.95 10.02 -4.51
N ASN A 60 -4.64 10.19 -4.38
CA ASN A 60 -3.85 11.24 -5.04
C ASN A 60 -2.74 10.64 -5.92
N ASP A 61 -2.91 9.40 -6.38
CA ASP A 61 -1.96 8.68 -7.22
C ASP A 61 -0.55 8.54 -6.60
N LEU A 62 -0.48 8.55 -5.27
CA LEU A 62 0.74 8.30 -4.51
C LEU A 62 0.74 6.87 -3.97
N SER A 63 1.86 6.17 -4.13
CA SER A 63 2.13 4.89 -3.48
C SER A 63 2.84 5.14 -2.16
N TYR A 64 2.11 5.02 -1.06
CA TYR A 64 2.64 5.18 0.30
C TYR A 64 2.50 3.86 1.06
N VAL A 65 3.52 3.47 1.82
CA VAL A 65 3.48 2.38 2.80
C VAL A 65 4.23 2.84 4.04
N SER A 66 3.61 2.68 5.22
CA SER A 66 4.29 3.02 6.48
C SER A 66 5.24 1.90 6.91
N LEU A 67 6.44 2.27 7.35
CA LEU A 67 7.44 1.35 7.89
C LEU A 67 7.84 1.79 9.31
N ASP A 68 8.64 0.97 9.99
CA ASP A 68 8.97 1.21 11.39
C ASP A 68 10.22 2.06 11.67
N GLY A 69 10.89 2.55 10.64
CA GLY A 69 12.14 3.31 10.78
C GLY A 69 12.01 4.81 11.10
N GLU A 70 13.12 5.50 10.95
CA GLU A 70 13.34 6.92 11.34
C GLU A 70 13.70 7.83 10.15
N ILE A 71 14.02 7.27 8.99
CA ILE A 71 14.43 8.04 7.81
C ILE A 71 13.34 7.95 6.76
N ALA A 72 12.74 9.08 6.41
CA ALA A 72 11.83 9.07 5.29
C ALA A 72 12.47 9.42 3.97
N CYS A 73 11.92 8.80 2.95
CA CYS A 73 12.21 9.11 1.58
C CYS A 73 10.93 9.49 0.85
N MET A 74 11.08 10.44 -0.07
CA MET A 74 10.10 10.78 -1.09
C MET A 74 10.83 10.75 -2.42
N VAL A 75 10.37 9.88 -3.32
CA VAL A 75 11.13 9.49 -4.51
C VAL A 75 10.22 9.42 -5.73
N ASN A 76 10.71 9.84 -6.89
CA ASN A 76 9.99 9.63 -8.14
C ASN A 76 10.26 8.20 -8.65
N GLY A 77 9.21 7.39 -8.76
CA GLY A 77 9.26 6.03 -9.26
C GLY A 77 9.48 4.95 -8.19
N ALA A 78 8.71 3.87 -8.29
CA ALA A 78 8.74 2.76 -7.33
C ALA A 78 10.11 2.07 -7.23
N GLY A 79 10.81 1.89 -8.37
CA GLY A 79 12.13 1.25 -8.39
C GLY A 79 13.21 2.06 -7.65
N LEU A 80 13.22 3.38 -7.86
CA LEU A 80 14.15 4.27 -7.15
C LEU A 80 13.78 4.37 -5.66
N ALA A 81 12.48 4.33 -5.32
CA ALA A 81 12.04 4.31 -3.94
C ALA A 81 12.55 3.07 -3.20
N MET A 82 12.45 1.87 -3.81
CA MET A 82 13.02 0.64 -3.24
C MET A 82 14.55 0.73 -3.10
N ALA A 83 15.26 1.16 -4.15
CA ALA A 83 16.71 1.32 -4.09
C ALA A 83 17.17 2.33 -3.03
N THR A 84 16.40 3.39 -2.80
CA THR A 84 16.70 4.39 -1.77
C THR A 84 16.56 3.79 -0.37
N MET A 85 15.51 2.99 -0.13
CA MET A 85 15.36 2.26 1.14
C MET A 85 16.51 1.27 1.37
N ASP A 86 16.93 0.55 0.33
CA ASP A 86 18.05 -0.38 0.39
C ASP A 86 19.36 0.35 0.73
N VAL A 87 19.61 1.51 0.13
CA VAL A 87 20.78 2.35 0.43
C VAL A 87 20.74 2.88 1.86
N ILE A 88 19.57 3.30 2.35
CA ILE A 88 19.38 3.74 3.74
C ILE A 88 19.75 2.60 4.70
N LYS A 89 19.22 1.40 4.46
CA LYS A 89 19.54 0.19 5.23
C LYS A 89 21.02 -0.16 5.17
N LEU A 90 21.64 -0.09 3.98
CA LEU A 90 23.05 -0.39 3.78
C LEU A 90 23.97 0.52 4.59
N HIS A 91 23.57 1.77 4.81
CA HIS A 91 24.31 2.75 5.62
C HIS A 91 23.87 2.78 7.10
N GLY A 92 23.11 1.78 7.56
CA GLY A 92 22.71 1.63 8.96
C GLY A 92 21.52 2.50 9.39
N GLY A 93 20.82 3.13 8.45
CA GLY A 93 19.56 3.83 8.71
C GLY A 93 18.36 2.91 8.59
N GLU A 94 17.24 3.32 9.18
CA GLU A 94 15.98 2.59 9.13
C GLU A 94 14.94 3.41 8.34
N PRO A 95 14.42 2.93 7.20
CA PRO A 95 13.42 3.66 6.43
C PRO A 95 12.07 3.68 7.16
N ALA A 96 11.48 4.87 7.29
CA ALA A 96 10.23 5.13 7.99
C ALA A 96 9.00 4.97 7.09
N ASN A 97 9.18 5.02 5.77
CA ASN A 97 8.10 4.86 4.81
C ASN A 97 8.65 4.50 3.44
N PHE A 98 7.79 3.92 2.61
CA PHE A 98 7.88 3.96 1.17
C PHE A 98 6.95 5.08 0.70
N LEU A 99 7.44 6.03 -0.10
CA LEU A 99 6.60 7.03 -0.76
C LEU A 99 7.14 7.29 -2.16
N GLY A 100 6.38 6.83 -3.15
CA GLY A 100 6.67 7.03 -4.55
C GLY A 100 5.46 7.50 -5.34
N TRP A 101 5.69 8.22 -6.43
CA TRP A 101 4.67 8.46 -7.45
C TRP A 101 5.18 7.99 -8.81
N GLY A 102 4.25 7.60 -9.67
CA GLY A 102 4.56 7.19 -11.04
C GLY A 102 4.44 8.36 -12.02
N GLY A 103 5.32 8.39 -13.03
CA GLY A 103 5.22 9.31 -14.17
C GLY A 103 6.07 10.59 -14.07
N LEU A 104 6.09 11.35 -15.17
CA LEU A 104 6.83 12.62 -15.28
C LEU A 104 5.96 13.85 -14.91
N HIS A 105 4.77 13.62 -14.36
CA HIS A 105 3.86 14.70 -14.03
C HIS A 105 4.27 15.39 -12.73
N GLN A 106 4.17 16.71 -12.72
CA GLN A 106 4.44 17.51 -11.55
C GLN A 106 3.34 17.26 -10.51
N ILE A 107 3.73 16.71 -9.37
CA ILE A 107 2.83 16.53 -8.23
C ILE A 107 2.85 17.77 -7.34
N GLU A 108 1.71 18.06 -6.72
CA GLU A 108 1.64 19.08 -5.69
C GLU A 108 2.28 18.55 -4.39
N LEU A 109 3.34 19.19 -3.92
CA LEU A 109 4.13 18.71 -2.77
C LEU A 109 3.41 18.79 -1.43
N ASN A 110 2.28 19.51 -1.34
CA ASN A 110 1.54 19.71 -0.10
C ASN A 110 1.14 18.38 0.56
N LEU A 111 0.56 17.46 -0.21
CA LEU A 111 0.11 16.19 0.34
C LEU A 111 1.28 15.25 0.72
N PRO A 112 2.28 14.99 -0.16
CA PRO A 112 3.48 14.23 0.22
C PRO A 112 4.14 14.77 1.49
N LEU A 113 4.31 16.09 1.62
CA LEU A 113 4.89 16.70 2.81
C LEU A 113 4.03 16.50 4.07
N ILE A 114 2.70 16.49 3.95
CA ILE A 114 1.79 16.16 5.06
C ILE A 114 1.93 14.70 5.47
N LEU A 115 2.02 13.76 4.52
CA LEU A 115 2.19 12.33 4.81
C LEU A 115 3.49 12.12 5.58
N LEU A 116 4.59 12.63 5.03
CA LEU A 116 5.91 12.73 5.63
C LEU A 116 5.88 13.29 7.07
N TRP A 117 5.21 14.43 7.28
CA TRP A 117 5.12 15.03 8.61
C TRP A 117 4.30 14.20 9.61
N LYS A 118 3.27 13.48 9.14
CA LYS A 118 2.51 12.56 10.00
C LYS A 118 3.36 11.36 10.42
N THR A 119 4.18 10.81 9.52
CA THR A 119 5.18 9.79 9.84
C THR A 119 6.19 10.29 10.87
N ARG A 120 6.64 11.55 10.76
CA ARG A 120 7.51 12.16 11.79
C ARG A 120 6.86 12.18 13.17
N LYS A 121 5.58 12.56 13.25
CA LYS A 121 4.86 12.67 14.53
C LYS A 121 4.77 11.35 15.29
N SER A 122 4.76 10.21 14.60
CA SER A 122 4.72 8.90 15.25
C SER A 122 6.10 8.42 15.75
N LYS A 123 7.21 8.97 15.24
CA LYS A 123 8.58 8.42 15.47
C LYS A 123 9.56 9.36 16.19
N GLY A 124 9.31 10.67 16.28
CA GLY A 124 10.04 11.60 17.15
C GLY A 124 11.37 12.17 16.59
N SER A 125 12.31 11.31 16.17
CA SER A 125 13.55 11.69 15.44
C SER A 125 13.39 11.33 13.97
N TRP A 126 13.75 12.24 13.05
CA TRP A 126 13.48 12.01 11.63
C TRP A 126 14.35 12.82 10.67
N SER A 127 14.71 12.21 9.54
CA SER A 127 15.40 12.88 8.43
C SER A 127 14.64 12.68 7.11
N ILE A 128 14.65 13.70 6.24
CA ILE A 128 14.04 13.65 4.90
C ILE A 128 15.15 13.54 3.88
N SER A 129 15.10 12.52 3.05
CA SER A 129 15.87 12.43 1.81
C SER A 129 14.93 12.59 0.61
N SER A 130 15.24 13.54 -0.27
CA SER A 130 14.58 13.68 -1.56
C SER A 130 15.55 13.24 -2.65
N VAL A 131 15.16 12.24 -3.43
CA VAL A 131 15.92 11.78 -4.59
C VAL A 131 15.09 12.05 -5.84
N GLY A 132 15.50 13.03 -6.63
CA GLY A 132 14.95 13.36 -7.94
C GLY A 132 16.08 13.36 -8.96
N LEU A 133 15.81 12.82 -10.15
CA LEU A 133 16.66 13.02 -11.33
C LEU A 133 16.35 14.37 -11.98
#